data_AF-A0A067PH44-F1
#
_entry.id   AF-A0A067PH44-F1
#
_cell.length_a   1.000
_cell.length_b   1.000
_cell.length_c   1.000
_cell.angle_alpha   90.00
_cell.angle_beta   90.00
_cell.angle_gamma   90.00
#
_symmetry.space_group_name_H-M   'P 1'
#
loop_
_entity.id
_entity.type
_entity.pdbx_description
1 polymer ?
#
loop_
_entity_poly.entity_id
_entity_poly.type
_entity_poly.pdbx_seq_one_letter_code
_entity_poly.pdbx_strand_id
1 'polypeptide(L)'
;MTTALTRAFSQLPSFPSLHTLNLKFVPHFVEADSYEFPEKASPDLRFQWDILTAISVNPPHAIRTLVLENISTLPNNKVYDTQGLRDILSSLEVLVLEVVLENDLPEGGFLNDTLRDFWEGTVSKQLLPPTQANLTSLTVKSDQEVGCVPNIYLSTLYFPTLTSLSLENVVFGEMEVDRFIFKHGTTLTHIVLHACPYILPEDYQEVSDNPSFFWSTFFRRLVTDCPALTSLTLLSGYGCNHQGLEPHRKLHYSYCDTDCGYILIEDNLEGARDDVRALENLMEVLELRRRGQERETDR
;
A
#
# COMPACT_ATOMS: atom_id res chain seq x y z
N MET A 1 25.15 20.29 -1.49
CA MET A 1 25.32 18.84 -1.70
C MET A 1 24.42 18.29 -2.80
N THR A 2 23.21 18.82 -2.99
CA THR A 2 22.25 18.44 -4.05
C THR A 2 22.86 18.35 -5.46
N THR A 3 23.68 19.32 -5.88
CA THR A 3 24.26 19.36 -7.24
C THR A 3 25.15 18.17 -7.61
N ALA A 4 25.91 17.61 -6.67
CA ALA A 4 26.76 16.44 -6.94
C ALA A 4 25.92 15.17 -7.11
N LEU A 5 24.87 15.02 -6.29
CA LEU A 5 23.99 13.85 -6.35
C LEU A 5 23.09 13.91 -7.59
N THR A 6 22.47 15.06 -7.90
CA THR A 6 21.71 15.24 -9.14
C THR A 6 22.55 14.93 -10.38
N ARG A 7 23.83 15.30 -10.37
CA ARG A 7 24.78 14.94 -11.45
C ARG A 7 25.10 13.45 -11.49
N ALA A 8 25.19 12.77 -10.35
CA ALA A 8 25.35 11.32 -10.33
C ALA A 8 24.11 10.62 -10.93
N PHE A 9 22.92 11.09 -10.57
CA PHE A 9 21.65 10.56 -11.08
C PHE A 9 21.43 10.85 -12.58
N SER A 10 21.99 11.92 -13.12
CA SER A 10 21.94 12.14 -14.58
C SER A 10 22.79 11.16 -15.38
N GLN A 11 23.69 10.41 -14.72
CA GLN A 11 24.50 9.37 -15.37
C GLN A 11 23.84 7.98 -15.32
N LEU A 12 22.66 7.81 -14.69
CA LEU A 12 21.98 6.52 -14.61
C LEU A 12 21.81 5.79 -15.96
N PRO A 13 21.53 6.47 -17.09
CA PRO A 13 21.47 5.80 -18.40
C PRO A 13 22.77 5.13 -18.84
N SER A 14 23.92 5.52 -18.27
CA SER A 14 25.23 4.94 -18.59
C SER A 14 25.48 3.59 -17.91
N PHE A 15 24.55 3.11 -17.07
CA PHE A 15 24.65 1.83 -16.37
C PHE A 15 23.63 0.82 -16.93
N PRO A 16 23.94 0.12 -18.04
CA PRO A 16 23.00 -0.78 -18.70
C PRO A 16 22.61 -2.00 -17.86
N SER A 17 23.42 -2.35 -16.86
CA SER A 17 23.17 -3.46 -15.92
C SER A 17 22.43 -3.00 -14.65
N LEU A 18 22.00 -1.74 -14.58
CA LEU A 18 21.23 -1.25 -13.45
C LEU A 18 19.76 -1.69 -13.61
N HIS A 19 19.37 -2.68 -12.79
CA HIS A 19 18.02 -3.24 -12.78
C HIS A 19 17.20 -2.87 -11.54
N THR A 20 17.88 -2.45 -10.48
CA THR A 20 17.26 -2.14 -9.19
C THR A 20 17.67 -0.73 -8.77
N LEU A 21 16.68 0.08 -8.43
CA LEU A 21 16.88 1.39 -7.82
C LEU A 21 16.14 1.40 -6.48
N ASN A 22 16.89 1.55 -5.39
CA ASN A 22 16.34 1.80 -4.06
C ASN A 22 16.63 3.24 -3.66
N LEU A 23 15.56 4.02 -3.47
CA LEU A 23 15.60 5.39 -2.98
C LEU A 23 14.94 5.41 -1.61
N LYS A 24 15.75 5.69 -0.58
CA LYS A 24 15.29 5.86 0.80
C LYS A 24 15.44 7.30 1.22
N PHE A 25 14.31 7.96 1.45
CA PHE A 25 14.25 9.34 1.92
C PHE A 25 14.18 9.40 3.44
N VAL A 26 14.18 10.62 3.98
CA VAL A 26 14.19 10.85 5.43
C VAL A 26 12.83 10.40 6.01
N PRO A 27 12.81 9.51 7.02
CA PRO A 27 11.56 8.96 7.56
C PRO A 27 10.75 9.96 8.40
N HIS A 28 11.40 11.02 8.89
CA HIS A 28 10.77 12.04 9.70
C HIS A 28 11.25 13.41 9.22
N PHE A 29 10.35 14.17 8.61
CA PHE A 29 10.60 15.57 8.30
C PHE A 29 9.40 16.41 8.74
N VAL A 30 9.66 17.70 8.97
CA VAL A 30 8.67 18.72 9.30
C VAL A 30 8.92 19.85 8.31
N GLU A 31 7.91 20.20 7.54
CA GLU A 31 7.93 21.40 6.72
C GLU A 31 7.52 22.60 7.57
N ALA A 32 8.33 23.66 7.49
CA ALA A 32 7.89 24.92 8.03
C ALA A 32 6.65 25.38 7.23
N ASP A 33 5.58 25.74 7.94
CA ASP A 33 4.29 26.21 7.39
C ASP A 33 3.38 25.12 6.77
N SER A 34 3.31 23.95 7.42
CA SER A 34 2.59 22.73 6.98
C SER A 34 1.07 22.81 6.78
N TYR A 35 0.45 23.96 7.02
CA TYR A 35 -0.98 24.17 6.76
C TYR A 35 -1.27 24.57 5.30
N GLU A 36 -0.26 24.99 4.53
CA GLU A 36 -0.35 25.32 3.11
C GLU A 36 0.83 24.73 2.33
N PHE A 37 0.77 24.75 0.99
CA PHE A 37 1.93 24.43 0.15
C PHE A 37 3.11 25.30 0.59
N PRO A 38 4.24 24.72 1.06
CA PRO A 38 5.31 25.52 1.61
C PRO A 38 5.83 26.46 0.52
N GLU A 39 5.84 27.77 0.80
CA GLU A 39 6.41 28.76 -0.12
C GLU A 39 7.87 28.39 -0.49
N LYS A 40 8.54 27.72 0.44
CA LYS A 40 9.88 27.18 0.28
C LYS A 40 10.00 25.81 0.95
N ALA A 41 10.01 24.77 0.12
CA ALA A 41 10.31 23.41 0.54
C ALA A 41 11.62 23.31 1.36
N SER A 42 11.60 22.48 2.40
CA SER A 42 12.74 22.15 3.24
C SER A 42 13.90 21.58 2.41
N PRO A 43 15.12 21.52 2.96
CA PRO A 43 16.22 20.81 2.31
C PRO A 43 15.88 19.35 1.96
N ASP A 44 15.11 18.65 2.80
CA ASP A 44 14.80 17.23 2.63
C ASP A 44 13.75 16.99 1.54
N LEU A 45 12.69 17.80 1.50
CA LEU A 45 11.68 17.72 0.44
C LEU A 45 12.26 18.13 -0.91
N ARG A 46 13.07 19.20 -0.96
CA ARG A 46 13.80 19.57 -2.19
C ARG A 46 14.72 18.46 -2.65
N PHE A 47 15.39 17.78 -1.72
CA PHE A 47 16.25 16.65 -2.06
C PHE A 47 15.43 15.52 -2.70
N GLN A 48 14.29 15.12 -2.11
CA GLN A 48 13.40 14.13 -2.72
C GLN A 48 12.99 14.53 -4.14
N TRP A 49 12.52 15.78 -4.31
CA TRP A 49 12.09 16.30 -5.61
C TRP A 49 13.22 16.36 -6.64
N ASP A 50 14.43 16.78 -6.24
CA ASP A 50 15.59 16.86 -7.12
C ASP A 50 15.99 15.46 -7.63
N ILE A 51 15.93 14.43 -6.79
CA ILE A 51 16.24 13.05 -7.17
C ILE A 51 15.16 12.48 -8.10
N LEU A 52 13.88 12.63 -7.74
CA LEU A 52 12.77 12.15 -8.57
C LEU A 52 12.74 12.87 -9.94
N THR A 53 13.12 14.14 -9.99
CA THR A 53 13.30 14.89 -11.25
C THR A 53 14.49 14.37 -12.04
N ALA A 54 15.62 14.10 -11.39
CA ALA A 54 16.82 13.65 -12.08
C ALA A 54 16.62 12.28 -12.77
N ILE A 55 15.96 11.34 -12.09
CA ILE A 55 15.63 10.02 -12.66
C ILE A 55 14.64 10.14 -13.81
N SER A 56 13.70 11.09 -13.74
CA SER A 56 12.68 11.21 -14.78
C SER A 56 13.21 11.89 -16.03
N VAL A 57 14.18 12.78 -15.90
CA VAL A 57 14.87 13.41 -17.05
C VAL A 57 15.88 12.44 -17.68
N ASN A 58 16.52 11.57 -16.88
CA ASN A 58 17.54 10.64 -17.36
C ASN A 58 17.17 9.20 -16.95
N PRO A 59 16.09 8.62 -17.52
CA PRO A 59 15.59 7.34 -17.09
C PRO A 59 16.59 6.22 -17.41
N PRO A 60 16.97 5.38 -16.42
CA PRO A 60 17.74 4.18 -16.68
C PRO A 60 16.97 3.20 -17.59
N HIS A 61 17.65 2.59 -18.54
CA HIS A 61 17.02 1.81 -19.61
C HIS A 61 16.48 0.42 -19.20
N ALA A 62 16.92 -0.13 -18.07
CA ALA A 62 16.73 -1.54 -17.74
C ALA A 62 16.18 -1.79 -16.32
N ILE A 63 15.59 -0.78 -15.68
CA ILE A 63 15.05 -0.94 -14.32
C ILE A 63 13.86 -1.91 -14.36
N ARG A 64 13.89 -2.87 -13.44
CA ARG A 64 12.80 -3.81 -13.16
C ARG A 64 12.27 -3.66 -11.75
N THR A 65 13.10 -3.16 -10.84
CA THR A 65 12.74 -2.97 -9.43
C THR A 65 12.93 -1.53 -9.02
N LEU A 66 11.85 -0.92 -8.56
CA LEU A 66 11.88 0.40 -7.94
C LEU A 66 11.38 0.29 -6.51
N VAL A 67 12.24 0.71 -5.57
CA VAL A 67 11.92 0.83 -4.15
C VAL A 67 11.97 2.29 -3.77
N LEU A 68 10.86 2.80 -3.27
CA LEU A 68 10.68 4.16 -2.82
C LEU A 68 10.27 4.12 -1.35
N GLU A 69 11.25 4.31 -0.47
CA GLU A 69 11.08 4.33 0.99
C GLU A 69 10.95 5.77 1.50
N ASN A 70 9.98 6.00 2.38
CA ASN A 70 9.70 7.29 3.03
C ASN A 70 9.35 8.42 2.07
N ILE A 71 8.51 8.18 1.07
CA ILE A 71 8.04 9.25 0.20
C ILE A 71 7.11 10.20 0.96
N SER A 72 7.45 11.49 0.92
CA SER A 72 6.57 12.57 1.36
C SER A 72 5.31 12.67 0.50
N THR A 73 4.17 12.89 1.16
CA THR A 73 2.86 13.13 0.53
C THR A 73 2.74 14.51 -0.14
N LEU A 74 3.67 15.43 0.13
CA LEU A 74 3.62 16.77 -0.45
C LEU A 74 3.77 16.72 -1.97
N PRO A 75 2.78 17.22 -2.73
CA PRO A 75 2.68 16.94 -4.14
C PRO A 75 3.76 17.67 -4.94
N ASN A 76 4.38 16.92 -5.85
CA ASN A 76 5.17 17.45 -6.95
C ASN A 76 4.64 16.88 -8.26
N ASN A 77 3.40 17.27 -8.59
CA ASN A 77 2.65 16.75 -9.73
C ASN A 77 3.44 16.80 -11.04
N LYS A 78 4.34 17.78 -11.17
CA LYS A 78 5.19 17.94 -12.36
C LYS A 78 6.12 16.77 -12.59
N VAL A 79 6.68 16.19 -11.54
CA VAL A 79 7.63 15.07 -11.65
C VAL A 79 6.90 13.78 -11.97
N TYR A 80 5.77 13.54 -11.32
CA TYR A 80 5.00 12.31 -11.48
C TYR A 80 4.33 12.17 -12.86
N ASP A 81 4.11 13.29 -13.57
CA ASP A 81 3.55 13.29 -14.92
C ASP A 81 4.58 13.22 -16.06
N THR A 82 5.88 13.23 -15.75
CA THR A 82 6.92 13.18 -16.78
C THR A 82 6.93 11.86 -17.55
N GLN A 83 7.23 11.93 -18.85
CA GLN A 83 7.32 10.73 -19.69
C GLN A 83 8.40 9.76 -19.20
N GLY A 84 9.57 10.24 -18.80
CA GLY A 84 10.65 9.35 -18.38
C GLY A 84 10.34 8.59 -17.08
N LEU A 85 9.58 9.17 -16.15
CA LEU A 85 9.09 8.40 -14.99
C LEU A 85 8.05 7.35 -15.43
N ARG A 86 7.12 7.71 -16.32
CA ARG A 86 6.15 6.75 -16.88
C ARG A 86 6.84 5.59 -17.59
N ASP A 87 7.92 5.85 -18.32
CA ASP A 87 8.72 4.83 -18.99
C ASP A 87 9.36 3.88 -17.97
N ILE A 88 9.97 4.40 -16.90
CA ILE A 88 10.50 3.59 -15.79
C ILE A 88 9.39 2.72 -15.20
N LEU A 89 8.27 3.33 -14.79
CA LEU A 89 7.14 2.64 -14.17
C LEU A 89 6.56 1.54 -15.06
N SER A 90 6.43 1.78 -16.38
CA SER A 90 5.92 0.79 -17.33
C SER A 90 6.79 -0.46 -17.48
N SER A 91 8.06 -0.36 -17.12
CA SER A 91 9.05 -1.43 -17.24
C SER A 91 9.23 -2.27 -15.98
N LEU A 92 8.55 -1.89 -14.89
CA LEU A 92 8.73 -2.51 -13.57
C LEU A 92 8.08 -3.89 -13.47
N GLU A 93 8.82 -4.79 -12.84
CA GLU A 93 8.35 -6.08 -12.34
C GLU A 93 8.08 -6.02 -10.83
N VAL A 94 8.77 -5.12 -10.11
CA VAL A 94 8.64 -4.95 -8.65
C VAL A 94 8.55 -3.47 -8.31
N LEU A 95 7.51 -3.11 -7.55
CA LEU A 95 7.33 -1.78 -6.99
C LEU A 95 7.12 -1.88 -5.48
N VAL A 96 7.94 -1.15 -4.73
CA VAL A 96 7.73 -0.90 -3.30
C VAL A 96 7.53 0.60 -3.11
N LEU A 97 6.38 0.96 -2.56
CA LEU A 97 6.01 2.32 -2.23
C LEU A 97 5.72 2.38 -0.73
N GLU A 98 6.55 3.09 0.01
CA GLU A 98 6.37 3.38 1.43
C GLU A 98 6.27 4.90 1.60
N VAL A 99 5.12 5.32 2.10
CA VAL A 99 4.71 6.72 2.21
C VAL A 99 4.74 7.11 3.67
N VAL A 100 5.28 8.30 3.95
CA VAL A 100 5.30 8.90 5.28
C VAL A 100 4.63 10.26 5.26
N LEU A 101 3.86 10.54 6.30
CA LEU A 101 3.28 11.85 6.57
C LEU A 101 4.21 12.73 7.40
N GLU A 102 3.90 14.01 7.37
CA GLU A 102 4.49 14.99 8.27
C GLU A 102 3.99 14.77 9.71
N ASN A 103 4.93 14.68 10.65
CA ASN A 103 4.73 14.14 12.00
C ASN A 103 3.91 15.03 12.97
N ASP A 104 3.45 16.21 12.56
CA ASP A 104 2.83 17.20 13.46
C ASP A 104 1.33 17.43 13.24
N LEU A 105 0.67 16.63 12.39
CA LEU A 105 -0.79 16.74 12.25
C LEU A 105 -1.47 16.12 13.48
N PRO A 106 -2.30 16.87 14.22
CA PRO A 106 -3.05 16.30 15.33
C PRO A 106 -3.98 15.18 14.85
N GLU A 107 -4.27 14.24 15.76
CA GLU A 107 -5.33 13.23 15.60
C GLU A 107 -6.60 13.90 15.01
N GLY A 108 -7.10 13.38 13.89
CA GLY A 108 -8.23 13.99 13.15
C GLY A 108 -7.83 14.80 11.92
N GLY A 109 -6.54 15.04 11.66
CA GLY A 109 -6.03 15.75 10.46
C GLY A 109 -6.18 14.98 9.12
N PHE A 110 -6.94 13.88 9.09
CA PHE A 110 -7.08 12.95 7.97
C PHE A 110 -7.72 13.56 6.71
N LEU A 111 -8.30 14.74 6.83
CA LEU A 111 -8.75 15.57 5.72
C LEU A 111 -7.69 16.57 5.23
N ASN A 112 -6.39 16.34 5.51
CA ASN A 112 -5.35 17.11 4.85
C ASN A 112 -5.46 16.87 3.35
N ASP A 113 -5.87 17.90 2.61
CA ASP A 113 -6.02 17.88 1.16
C ASP A 113 -4.78 17.30 0.49
N THR A 114 -3.59 17.52 1.07
CA THR A 114 -2.31 16.96 0.60
C THR A 114 -2.27 15.43 0.65
N LEU A 115 -2.69 14.81 1.76
CA LEU A 115 -2.68 13.36 1.90
C LEU A 115 -3.65 12.73 0.90
N ARG A 116 -4.84 13.31 0.80
CA ARG A 116 -5.86 12.89 -0.17
C ARG A 116 -5.38 13.06 -1.61
N ASP A 117 -4.85 14.22 -1.95
CA ASP A 117 -4.31 14.51 -3.29
C ASP A 117 -3.16 13.57 -3.64
N PHE A 118 -2.33 13.19 -2.67
CA PHE A 118 -1.26 12.24 -2.89
C PHE A 118 -1.79 10.83 -3.18
N TRP A 119 -2.64 10.26 -2.34
CA TRP A 119 -3.14 8.89 -2.55
C TRP A 119 -4.12 8.80 -3.73
N GLU A 120 -5.10 9.69 -3.80
CA GLU A 120 -6.14 9.69 -4.83
C GLU A 120 -5.67 10.27 -6.16
N GLY A 121 -4.73 11.21 -6.12
CA GLY A 121 -4.15 11.86 -7.29
C GLY A 121 -2.86 11.16 -7.72
N THR A 122 -1.79 11.29 -6.95
CA THR A 122 -0.46 10.82 -7.34
C THR A 122 -0.37 9.29 -7.40
N VAL A 123 -0.68 8.58 -6.31
CA VAL A 123 -0.54 7.11 -6.27
C VAL A 123 -1.52 6.46 -7.25
N SER A 124 -2.80 6.78 -7.12
CA SER A 124 -3.87 6.12 -7.88
C SER A 124 -3.89 6.46 -9.37
N LYS A 125 -3.51 7.68 -9.77
CA LYS A 125 -3.62 8.13 -11.18
C LYS A 125 -2.29 8.25 -11.91
N GLN A 126 -1.17 8.42 -11.21
CA GLN A 126 0.13 8.68 -11.83
C GLN A 126 1.12 7.52 -11.62
N LEU A 127 1.27 7.01 -10.40
CA LEU A 127 2.30 6.02 -10.07
C LEU A 127 1.89 4.58 -10.40
N LEU A 128 0.70 4.14 -9.97
CA LEU A 128 0.28 2.76 -10.16
C LEU A 128 -0.14 2.42 -11.60
N PRO A 129 -0.96 3.25 -12.31
CA PRO A 129 -1.50 2.86 -13.61
C PRO A 129 -0.46 2.46 -14.67
N PRO A 130 0.70 3.14 -14.80
CA PRO A 130 1.70 2.76 -15.81
C PRO A 130 2.32 1.37 -15.56
N THR A 131 2.35 0.89 -14.31
CA THR A 131 3.04 -0.35 -13.93
C THR A 131 2.27 -1.63 -14.29
N GLN A 132 1.01 -1.50 -14.72
CA GLN A 132 0.08 -2.63 -14.85
C GLN A 132 0.57 -3.79 -15.73
N ALA A 133 1.31 -3.52 -16.81
CA ALA A 133 1.62 -4.52 -17.82
C ALA A 133 2.56 -5.64 -17.33
N ASN A 134 3.53 -5.32 -16.47
CA ASN A 134 4.66 -6.21 -16.15
C ASN A 134 4.81 -6.49 -14.65
N LEU A 135 4.06 -5.81 -13.79
CA LEU A 135 4.25 -5.90 -12.35
C LEU A 135 3.92 -7.32 -11.85
N THR A 136 4.87 -7.90 -11.12
CA THR A 136 4.77 -9.22 -10.48
C THR A 136 4.69 -9.11 -8.96
N SER A 137 5.23 -8.05 -8.38
CA SER A 137 5.20 -7.77 -6.95
C SER A 137 4.87 -6.30 -6.67
N LEU A 138 3.84 -6.08 -5.87
CA LEU A 138 3.42 -4.75 -5.40
C LEU A 138 3.50 -4.69 -3.88
N THR A 139 4.17 -3.69 -3.35
CA THR A 139 4.15 -3.35 -1.92
C THR A 139 3.70 -1.92 -1.75
N VAL A 140 2.64 -1.72 -0.98
CA VAL A 140 2.12 -0.39 -0.60
C VAL A 140 2.12 -0.32 0.92
N LYS A 141 2.84 0.65 1.45
CA LYS A 141 2.89 0.93 2.88
C LYS A 141 2.61 2.39 3.13
N SER A 142 1.90 2.62 4.22
CA SER A 142 1.60 3.94 4.75
C SER A 142 1.93 3.92 6.23
N ASP A 143 2.44 5.02 6.77
CA ASP A 143 2.56 5.22 8.21
C ASP A 143 1.21 5.56 8.87
N GLN A 144 0.20 5.89 8.07
CA GLN A 144 -1.17 6.15 8.50
C GLN A 144 -2.17 5.22 7.80
N GLU A 145 -3.33 5.00 8.39
CA GLU A 145 -4.40 4.21 7.77
C GLU A 145 -4.95 4.87 6.50
N VAL A 146 -5.13 4.10 5.43
CA VAL A 146 -5.56 4.57 4.10
C VAL A 146 -6.46 3.55 3.40
N GLY A 147 -7.43 3.99 2.60
CA GLY A 147 -8.30 3.11 1.79
C GLY A 147 -9.79 3.48 1.82
N CYS A 148 -10.23 4.29 2.78
CA CYS A 148 -11.56 4.89 2.80
C CYS A 148 -11.43 6.40 2.55
N VAL A 149 -10.82 7.12 3.49
CA VAL A 149 -10.44 8.52 3.34
C VAL A 149 -9.01 8.69 3.89
N PRO A 150 -8.00 8.90 3.04
CA PRO A 150 -8.08 8.97 1.57
C PRO A 150 -8.28 7.60 0.91
N ASN A 151 -8.79 7.58 -0.33
CA ASN A 151 -8.92 6.34 -1.11
C ASN A 151 -7.65 6.05 -1.95
N ILE A 152 -7.39 4.77 -2.25
CA ILE A 152 -6.26 4.29 -3.07
C ILE A 152 -6.74 3.73 -4.44
N TYR A 153 -8.06 3.70 -4.68
CA TYR A 153 -8.73 3.28 -5.93
C TYR A 153 -8.16 2.01 -6.60
N LEU A 154 -7.65 1.07 -5.80
CA LEU A 154 -6.97 -0.12 -6.30
C LEU A 154 -7.90 -0.98 -7.17
N SER A 155 -9.21 -0.99 -6.87
CA SER A 155 -10.19 -1.77 -7.61
C SER A 155 -10.30 -1.40 -9.10
N THR A 156 -9.81 -0.21 -9.48
CA THR A 156 -9.80 0.26 -10.88
C THR A 156 -8.65 -0.33 -11.69
N LEU A 157 -7.63 -0.88 -11.02
CA LEU A 157 -6.42 -1.40 -11.64
C LEU A 157 -6.51 -2.90 -11.91
N TYR A 158 -5.72 -3.36 -12.87
CA TYR A 158 -5.54 -4.79 -13.19
C TYR A 158 -4.10 -5.07 -13.63
N PHE A 159 -3.45 -5.98 -12.89
CA PHE A 159 -2.07 -6.41 -13.05
C PHE A 159 -2.04 -7.88 -13.47
N PRO A 160 -2.06 -8.21 -14.78
CA PRO A 160 -2.19 -9.58 -15.29
C PRO A 160 -1.11 -10.56 -14.84
N THR A 161 0.02 -10.08 -14.33
CA THR A 161 1.15 -10.91 -13.88
C THR A 161 1.42 -10.80 -12.38
N LEU A 162 0.54 -10.16 -11.60
CA LEU A 162 0.75 -9.94 -10.19
C LEU A 162 0.67 -11.25 -9.41
N THR A 163 1.77 -11.60 -8.75
CA THR A 163 1.92 -12.82 -7.96
C THR A 163 2.11 -12.55 -6.47
N SER A 164 2.61 -11.38 -6.10
CA SER A 164 2.89 -10.99 -4.72
C SER A 164 2.29 -9.63 -4.40
N LEU A 165 1.56 -9.55 -3.29
CA LEU A 165 0.97 -8.31 -2.76
C LEU A 165 1.32 -8.15 -1.29
N SER A 166 1.88 -7.00 -0.92
CA SER A 166 2.12 -6.61 0.47
C SER A 166 1.44 -5.28 0.76
N LEU A 167 0.61 -5.24 1.79
CA LEU A 167 -0.12 -4.04 2.21
C LEU A 167 0.18 -3.75 3.68
N GLU A 168 0.43 -2.48 4.01
CA GLU A 168 0.63 -2.01 5.38
C GLU A 168 -0.20 -0.75 5.67
N ASN A 169 -0.97 -0.77 6.77
CA ASN A 169 -1.95 0.26 7.12
C ASN A 169 -2.96 0.56 5.99
N VAL A 170 -3.24 -0.44 5.14
CA VAL A 170 -4.29 -0.36 4.12
C VAL A 170 -5.57 -0.98 4.67
N VAL A 171 -6.63 -0.22 4.52
CA VAL A 171 -7.92 -0.45 5.13
C VAL A 171 -8.80 -1.29 4.19
N PHE A 172 -9.42 -2.34 4.75
CA PHE A 172 -10.37 -3.22 4.06
C PHE A 172 -11.80 -2.76 4.34
N GLY A 173 -12.80 -3.24 3.60
CA GLY A 173 -14.19 -2.78 3.71
C GLY A 173 -14.67 -2.02 2.46
N GLU A 174 -15.99 -1.95 2.26
CA GLU A 174 -16.65 -1.38 1.07
C GLU A 174 -16.17 -1.92 -0.30
N MET A 175 -15.59 -3.12 -0.29
CA MET A 175 -15.18 -3.89 -1.46
C MET A 175 -14.03 -3.34 -2.33
N GLU A 176 -13.35 -2.23 -2.02
CA GLU A 176 -12.29 -1.71 -2.92
C GLU A 176 -11.04 -2.62 -2.95
N VAL A 177 -10.38 -2.79 -1.79
CA VAL A 177 -9.17 -3.62 -1.66
C VAL A 177 -9.49 -5.11 -1.87
N ASP A 178 -10.65 -5.55 -1.37
CA ASP A 178 -11.15 -6.90 -1.57
C ASP A 178 -11.32 -7.23 -3.05
N ARG A 179 -12.02 -6.39 -3.81
CA ARG A 179 -12.22 -6.59 -5.26
C ARG A 179 -10.89 -6.57 -5.98
N PHE A 180 -9.97 -5.71 -5.57
CA PHE A 180 -8.63 -5.72 -6.12
C PHE A 180 -7.97 -7.09 -5.94
N ILE A 181 -7.94 -7.65 -4.73
CA ILE A 181 -7.34 -8.96 -4.45
C ILE A 181 -8.04 -10.07 -5.26
N PHE A 182 -9.37 -10.13 -5.20
CA PHE A 182 -10.13 -11.20 -5.88
C PHE A 182 -10.04 -11.11 -7.40
N LYS A 183 -9.88 -9.92 -7.99
CA LYS A 183 -9.63 -9.75 -9.43
C LYS A 183 -8.33 -10.44 -9.88
N HIS A 184 -7.36 -10.61 -8.97
CA HIS A 184 -6.07 -11.26 -9.24
C HIS A 184 -6.00 -12.69 -8.70
N GLY A 185 -7.13 -13.30 -8.31
CA GLY A 185 -7.15 -14.59 -7.63
C GLY A 185 -6.52 -15.76 -8.42
N THR A 186 -6.42 -15.64 -9.74
CA THR A 186 -5.77 -16.66 -10.59
C THR A 186 -4.26 -16.53 -10.69
N THR A 187 -3.68 -15.38 -10.30
CA THR A 187 -2.24 -15.11 -10.43
C THR A 187 -1.56 -14.88 -9.09
N LEU A 188 -2.31 -14.35 -8.11
CA LEU A 188 -1.80 -14.00 -6.80
C LEU A 188 -1.48 -15.26 -5.99
N THR A 189 -0.22 -15.42 -5.61
CA THR A 189 0.32 -16.58 -4.89
C THR A 189 0.71 -16.24 -3.45
N HIS A 190 1.09 -14.98 -3.19
CA HIS A 190 1.55 -14.51 -1.89
C HIS A 190 0.85 -13.21 -1.49
N ILE A 191 0.31 -13.18 -0.27
CA ILE A 191 -0.27 -11.98 0.35
C ILE A 191 0.40 -11.75 1.71
N VAL A 192 0.81 -10.51 1.96
CA VAL A 192 1.27 -10.03 3.28
C VAL A 192 0.41 -8.85 3.70
N LEU A 193 -0.25 -8.95 4.85
CA LEU A 193 -1.04 -7.88 5.44
C LEU A 193 -0.41 -7.49 6.78
N HIS A 194 -0.11 -6.21 6.95
CA HIS A 194 0.49 -5.66 8.16
C HIS A 194 -0.34 -4.49 8.68
N ALA A 195 -0.87 -4.62 9.91
CA ALA A 195 -1.70 -3.56 10.50
C ALA A 195 -2.87 -3.11 9.60
N CYS A 196 -3.54 -4.05 8.94
CA CYS A 196 -4.69 -3.76 8.06
C CYS A 196 -6.01 -3.94 8.85
N PRO A 197 -6.78 -2.88 9.13
CA PRO A 197 -8.13 -3.00 9.70
C PRO A 197 -9.16 -3.40 8.63
N TYR A 198 -10.29 -3.92 9.08
CA TYR A 198 -11.52 -4.02 8.28
C TYR A 198 -12.51 -2.95 8.72
N ILE A 199 -13.03 -2.15 7.79
CA ILE A 199 -13.96 -1.06 8.08
C ILE A 199 -15.37 -1.58 8.15
N LEU A 200 -16.02 -1.21 9.24
CA LEU A 200 -17.45 -1.31 9.41
C LEU A 200 -18.09 0.06 9.19
N PRO A 201 -19.37 0.10 8.78
CA PRO A 201 -20.16 1.32 8.79
C PRO A 201 -20.13 2.00 10.17
N GLU A 202 -20.34 3.32 10.21
CA GLU A 202 -20.36 4.08 11.48
C GLU A 202 -21.40 3.53 12.47
N ASP A 203 -22.53 3.04 11.95
CA ASP A 203 -23.61 2.37 12.67
C ASP A 203 -23.39 0.85 12.82
N TYR A 204 -22.14 0.37 12.89
CA TYR A 204 -21.79 -1.06 12.91
C TYR A 204 -22.52 -1.89 13.97
N GLN A 205 -23.00 -1.28 15.05
CA GLN A 205 -23.82 -1.93 16.07
C GLN A 205 -25.14 -2.47 15.49
N GLU A 206 -25.70 -1.82 14.47
CA GLU A 206 -26.89 -2.26 13.74
C GLU A 206 -26.56 -3.24 12.59
N VAL A 207 -25.27 -3.36 12.23
CA VAL A 207 -24.76 -4.17 11.10
C VAL A 207 -24.27 -5.55 11.56
N SER A 208 -24.51 -5.92 12.84
CA SER A 208 -24.07 -7.20 13.44
C SER A 208 -24.44 -8.43 12.61
N ASP A 209 -25.50 -8.32 11.82
CA ASP A 209 -26.10 -9.43 11.08
C ASP A 209 -25.60 -9.56 9.63
N ASN A 210 -24.82 -8.59 9.11
CA ASN A 210 -24.29 -8.69 7.74
C ASN A 210 -22.88 -9.30 7.74
N PRO A 211 -22.74 -10.59 7.39
CA PRO A 211 -21.44 -11.27 7.43
C PRO A 211 -20.42 -10.69 6.43
N SER A 212 -20.86 -9.89 5.45
CA SER A 212 -20.00 -9.38 4.38
C SER A 212 -18.94 -8.40 4.85
N PHE A 213 -19.09 -7.84 6.05
CA PHE A 213 -18.15 -6.88 6.63
C PHE A 213 -17.10 -7.50 7.57
N PHE A 214 -17.03 -8.83 7.63
CA PHE A 214 -16.14 -9.52 8.57
C PHE A 214 -14.99 -10.24 7.86
N TRP A 215 -13.84 -10.30 8.53
CA TRP A 215 -12.65 -11.03 8.08
C TRP A 215 -12.97 -12.48 7.70
N SER A 216 -13.89 -13.13 8.40
CA SER A 216 -14.35 -14.48 8.08
C SER A 216 -14.87 -14.62 6.65
N THR A 217 -15.60 -13.62 6.13
CA THR A 217 -16.07 -13.62 4.74
C THR A 217 -14.92 -13.43 3.78
N PHE A 218 -14.01 -12.49 4.05
CA PHE A 218 -12.80 -12.30 3.25
C PHE A 218 -11.96 -13.60 3.15
N PHE A 219 -11.70 -14.28 4.27
CA PHE A 219 -10.94 -15.53 4.28
C PHE A 219 -11.64 -16.67 3.55
N ARG A 220 -12.96 -16.83 3.72
CA ARG A 220 -13.75 -17.81 2.97
C ARG A 220 -13.65 -17.55 1.46
N ARG A 221 -13.69 -16.28 1.05
CA ARG A 221 -13.53 -15.90 -0.35
C ARG A 221 -12.11 -16.12 -0.87
N LEU A 222 -11.06 -15.92 -0.08
CA LEU A 222 -9.70 -16.30 -0.51
C LEU A 222 -9.59 -17.80 -0.84
N VAL A 223 -10.30 -18.66 -0.09
CA VAL A 223 -10.35 -20.10 -0.38
C VAL A 223 -11.00 -20.36 -1.74
N THR A 224 -12.13 -19.71 -2.05
CA THR A 224 -12.90 -19.98 -3.28
C THR A 224 -12.40 -19.23 -4.51
N ASP A 225 -12.05 -17.96 -4.34
CA ASP A 225 -11.84 -17.00 -5.42
C ASP A 225 -10.34 -16.85 -5.77
N CYS A 226 -9.44 -17.28 -4.89
CA CYS A 226 -7.99 -17.21 -5.10
C CYS A 226 -7.34 -18.60 -5.12
N PRO A 227 -7.59 -19.44 -6.14
CA PRO A 227 -7.06 -20.81 -6.20
C PRO A 227 -5.53 -20.87 -6.31
N ALA A 228 -4.88 -19.83 -6.84
CA ALA A 228 -3.42 -19.76 -6.96
C ALA A 228 -2.71 -19.38 -5.66
N LEU A 229 -3.44 -18.89 -4.65
CA LEU A 229 -2.87 -18.43 -3.39
C LEU A 229 -2.29 -19.61 -2.61
N THR A 230 -1.03 -19.49 -2.19
CA THR A 230 -0.30 -20.51 -1.41
C THR A 230 0.31 -19.96 -0.13
N SER A 231 0.40 -18.64 0.02
CA SER A 231 0.91 -17.99 1.22
C SER A 231 0.07 -16.78 1.61
N LEU A 232 -0.31 -16.73 2.90
CA LEU A 232 -0.87 -15.57 3.56
C LEU A 232 -0.08 -15.32 4.84
N THR A 233 0.44 -14.10 5.01
CA THR A 233 1.10 -13.66 6.24
C THR A 233 0.33 -12.51 6.84
N LEU A 234 -0.10 -12.68 8.09
CA LEU A 234 -0.73 -11.63 8.89
C LEU A 234 0.25 -11.16 9.97
N LEU A 235 0.71 -9.93 9.84
CA LEU A 235 1.59 -9.26 10.78
C LEU A 235 0.75 -8.37 11.70
N SER A 236 0.88 -8.61 13.00
CA SER A 236 0.30 -7.73 14.01
C SER A 236 1.04 -6.41 14.02
N GLY A 237 0.28 -5.35 13.92
CA GLY A 237 0.70 -3.99 14.17
C GLY A 237 -0.58 -3.19 14.39
N TYR A 238 -0.47 -2.14 15.17
CA TYR A 238 -1.46 -1.11 15.16
C TYR A 238 -0.93 0.03 14.31
N GLY A 239 -1.80 0.74 13.60
CA GLY A 239 -1.45 2.05 13.06
C GLY A 239 -0.92 2.97 14.17
N CYS A 240 -0.22 4.05 13.80
CA CYS A 240 0.40 4.98 14.74
C CYS A 240 -0.57 5.53 15.81
N ASN A 241 -1.90 5.43 15.57
CA ASN A 241 -2.98 5.99 16.37
C ASN A 241 -3.41 5.13 17.57
N HIS A 242 -2.82 3.95 17.80
CA HIS A 242 -3.29 3.03 18.87
C HIS A 242 -2.18 2.58 19.83
N GLN A 243 -1.26 3.50 20.17
CA GLN A 243 -0.22 3.23 21.17
C GLN A 243 -0.85 2.88 22.53
N GLY A 244 -0.71 1.61 22.96
CA GLY A 244 -1.16 1.14 24.27
C GLY A 244 -2.16 -0.02 24.25
N LEU A 245 -2.63 -0.44 23.07
CA LEU A 245 -3.55 -1.57 22.92
C LEU A 245 -2.81 -2.91 22.84
N GLU A 246 -3.47 -3.99 23.31
CA GLU A 246 -2.94 -5.35 23.41
C GLU A 246 -2.25 -5.79 22.10
N PRO A 247 -0.92 -5.97 22.06
CA PRO A 247 -0.12 -6.18 20.84
C PRO A 247 -0.39 -7.50 20.08
N HIS A 248 -1.53 -8.15 20.34
CA HIS A 248 -1.83 -9.52 19.93
C HIS A 248 -3.06 -9.64 19.01
N ARG A 249 -3.86 -8.58 18.81
CA ARG A 249 -5.00 -8.65 17.87
C ARG A 249 -4.52 -8.46 16.43
N LYS A 250 -4.29 -9.58 15.72
CA LYS A 250 -3.96 -9.58 14.28
C LYS A 250 -5.13 -9.16 13.39
N LEU A 251 -6.35 -9.42 13.85
CA LEU A 251 -7.59 -9.07 13.17
C LEU A 251 -8.27 -8.00 14.00
N HIS A 252 -8.46 -6.83 13.42
CA HIS A 252 -9.15 -5.73 14.06
C HIS A 252 -10.09 -5.04 13.08
N TYR A 253 -11.00 -4.29 13.67
CA TYR A 253 -12.07 -3.58 12.99
C TYR A 253 -11.98 -2.11 13.37
N SER A 254 -12.23 -1.25 12.39
CA SER A 254 -12.32 0.19 12.62
C SER A 254 -13.61 0.69 11.96
N TYR A 255 -14.02 1.91 12.29
CA TYR A 255 -14.94 2.68 11.46
C TYR A 255 -14.29 4.01 11.12
N CYS A 256 -14.74 4.63 10.02
CA CYS A 256 -14.24 5.93 9.61
C CYS A 256 -15.21 7.00 10.11
N ASP A 257 -14.76 7.83 11.04
CA ASP A 257 -15.42 9.06 11.44
C ASP A 257 -14.82 10.22 10.64
N THR A 258 -15.64 11.08 10.08
CA THR A 258 -15.16 12.16 9.20
C THR A 258 -14.33 13.21 9.92
N ASP A 259 -14.54 13.39 11.22
CA ASP A 259 -13.89 14.42 12.03
C ASP A 259 -12.68 13.86 12.80
N CYS A 260 -12.73 12.58 13.16
CA CYS A 260 -11.72 11.92 13.99
C CYS A 260 -10.84 10.92 13.21
N GLY A 261 -11.20 10.62 11.96
CA GLY A 261 -10.54 9.61 11.14
C GLY A 261 -10.91 8.18 11.54
N TYR A 262 -9.93 7.29 11.49
CA TYR A 262 -10.16 5.88 11.78
C TYR A 262 -10.19 5.62 13.28
N ILE A 263 -11.33 5.12 13.75
CA ILE A 263 -11.55 4.78 15.15
C ILE A 263 -11.60 3.26 15.28
N LEU A 264 -10.73 2.72 16.14
CA LEU A 264 -10.69 1.29 16.45
C LEU A 264 -11.96 0.88 17.19
N ILE A 265 -12.54 -0.24 16.78
CA ILE A 265 -13.65 -0.88 17.47
C ILE A 265 -13.08 -1.85 18.52
N GLU A 266 -13.20 -1.47 19.79
CA GLU A 266 -12.76 -2.31 20.91
C GLU A 266 -13.79 -3.39 21.29
N ASP A 267 -15.04 -3.16 20.90
CA ASP A 267 -16.18 -4.03 21.22
C ASP A 267 -16.01 -5.46 20.70
N ASN A 268 -16.60 -6.41 21.43
CA ASN A 268 -16.68 -7.79 20.98
C ASN A 268 -17.82 -7.93 19.96
N LEU A 269 -17.47 -7.89 18.69
CA LEU A 269 -18.42 -8.03 17.59
C LEU A 269 -18.89 -9.49 17.46
N GLU A 270 -20.21 -9.71 17.50
CA GLU A 270 -20.77 -11.06 17.35
C GLU A 270 -20.46 -11.68 15.98
N GLY A 271 -20.46 -10.88 14.90
CA GLY A 271 -20.10 -11.35 13.56
C GLY A 271 -18.62 -11.74 13.40
N ALA A 272 -17.73 -11.25 14.27
CA ALA A 272 -16.31 -11.58 14.26
C ALA A 272 -15.98 -12.96 14.90
N ARG A 273 -16.97 -13.63 15.53
CA ARG A 273 -16.77 -14.92 16.21
C ARG A 273 -16.22 -16.02 15.29
N ASP A 274 -16.50 -15.92 13.99
CA ASP A 274 -16.08 -16.90 13.00
C ASP A 274 -14.71 -16.62 12.35
N ASP A 275 -14.11 -15.45 12.61
CA ASP A 275 -12.90 -14.99 11.90
C ASP A 275 -11.71 -15.92 12.12
N VAL A 276 -11.47 -16.32 13.37
CA VAL A 276 -10.37 -17.22 13.73
C VAL A 276 -10.54 -18.57 13.03
N ARG A 277 -11.75 -19.13 13.05
CA ARG A 277 -12.04 -20.41 12.40
C ARG A 277 -11.88 -20.33 10.88
N ALA A 278 -12.32 -19.23 10.28
CA ALA A 278 -12.18 -19.01 8.84
C ALA A 278 -10.71 -18.86 8.44
N LEU A 279 -9.90 -18.18 9.26
CA LEU A 279 -8.45 -18.07 9.07
C LEU A 279 -7.76 -19.43 9.20
N GLU A 280 -8.07 -20.22 10.22
CA GLU A 280 -7.53 -21.57 10.41
C GLU A 280 -7.81 -22.46 9.19
N ASN A 281 -9.06 -22.48 8.73
CA ASN A 281 -9.45 -23.21 7.51
C ASN A 281 -8.69 -22.72 6.27
N LEU A 282 -8.51 -21.41 6.11
CA LEU A 282 -7.70 -20.87 5.01
C LEU A 282 -6.24 -21.37 5.11
N MET A 283 -5.62 -21.28 6.28
CA MET A 283 -4.23 -21.72 6.46
C MET A 283 -4.04 -23.21 6.15
N GLU A 284 -5.00 -24.07 6.53
CA GLU A 284 -5.00 -25.48 6.15
C GLU A 284 -5.06 -25.68 4.62
N VAL A 285 -5.95 -24.95 3.94
CA VAL A 285 -6.06 -24.99 2.47
C VAL A 285 -4.77 -24.55 1.80
N LEU A 286 -4.14 -23.46 2.26
CA LEU A 286 -2.88 -22.96 1.71
C LEU A 286 -1.75 -23.98 1.85
N GLU A 287 -1.65 -24.63 3.00
CA GLU A 287 -0.65 -25.68 3.24
C GLU A 287 -0.86 -26.90 2.33
N LEU A 288 -2.11 -27.30 2.07
CA LEU A 288 -2.42 -28.36 1.10
C LEU A 288 -2.00 -27.97 -0.32
N ARG A 289 -2.25 -26.73 -0.75
CA ARG A 289 -1.85 -26.23 -2.08
C ARG A 289 -0.33 -26.22 -2.26
N ARG A 290 0.41 -25.75 -1.24
CA ARG A 290 1.87 -25.73 -1.25
C ARG A 290 2.47 -27.13 -1.44
N ARG A 291 1.99 -28.12 -0.70
CA ARG A 291 2.41 -29.53 -0.84
C ARG A 291 2.05 -30.13 -2.20
N GLY A 292 0.95 -29.67 -2.81
CA GLY A 292 0.55 -30.08 -4.16
C GLY A 292 1.55 -29.62 -5.22
N GLN A 293 1.97 -28.36 -5.17
CA GLN A 293 2.92 -27.79 -6.12
C GLN A 293 4.31 -28.44 -6.05
N GLU A 294 4.80 -28.75 -4.85
CA GLU A 294 6.08 -29.44 -4.64
C GLU A 294 6.11 -30.83 -5.32
N ARG A 295 5.00 -31.56 -5.29
CA ARG A 295 4.90 -32.89 -5.92
C ARG A 295 4.83 -32.84 -7.45
N GLU A 296 4.38 -31.74 -8.02
CA GLU A 296 4.36 -31.53 -9.48
C GLU A 296 5.73 -31.09 -10.01
N THR A 297 6.54 -30.41 -9.19
CA THR A 297 7.89 -29.96 -9.58
C THR A 297 8.95 -31.08 -9.52
N ASP A 298 8.71 -32.13 -8.73
CA ASP A 298 9.58 -33.31 -8.62
C ASP A 298 9.36 -34.40 -9.70
N ARG A 299 8.44 -34.18 -10.64
CA ARG A 299 8.12 -35.13 -11.75
C ARG A 299 8.68 -34.67 -13.08
#